data_AF-A0A9N9N1J6-F1
#
_entry.id   AF-A0A9N9N1J6-F1
#
_cell.length_a   1.000
_cell.length_b   1.000
_cell.length_c   1.000
_cell.angle_alpha   90.00
_cell.angle_beta   90.00
_cell.angle_gamma   90.00
#
_symmetry.space_group_name_H-M   'P 1'
#
loop_
_entity.id
_entity.type
_entity.pdbx_description
1 polymer ?
#
loop_
_entity_poly.entity_id
_entity_poly.type
_entity_poly.pdbx_seq_one_letter_code
_entity_poly.pdbx_strand_id
1 'polypeptide(L)'
;MSPELITESHYDAKSDIWSLGCLLYELCALQPPFQAKSQPSLAIKISAGMVPPLPSRYSEELNNIIRTMLMVDPNKRPTTMELLKMMHPSRDITRREEELKQREIALNGREIM
;
A
#
# COMPACT_ATOMS: atom_id res chain seq x y z
N MET A 1 -3.69 12.05 0.11
CA MET A 1 -2.71 12.59 -0.86
C MET A 1 -1.36 11.96 -0.58
N SER A 2 -0.73 11.41 -1.60
CA SER A 2 0.69 11.06 -1.56
C SER A 2 1.55 12.33 -1.67
N PRO A 3 2.83 12.30 -1.26
CA PRO A 3 3.75 13.43 -1.37
C PRO A 3 3.88 13.99 -2.79
N GLU A 4 4.00 13.12 -3.79
CA GLU A 4 4.18 13.51 -5.20
C GLU A 4 2.97 14.23 -5.79
N LEU A 5 1.76 13.94 -5.31
CA LEU A 5 0.55 14.67 -5.70
C LEU A 5 0.53 16.09 -5.14
N ILE A 6 1.22 16.35 -4.04
CA ILE A 6 1.33 17.68 -3.44
C ILE A 6 2.33 18.53 -4.22
N THR A 7 3.44 17.93 -4.69
CA THR A 7 4.55 18.65 -5.31
C THR A 7 4.46 18.73 -6.82
N GLU A 8 4.14 17.62 -7.49
CA GLU A 8 4.26 17.46 -8.95
C GLU A 8 2.93 17.17 -9.62
N SER A 9 1.86 16.94 -8.85
CA SER A 9 0.52 16.57 -9.35
C SER A 9 0.53 15.32 -10.27
N HIS A 10 1.58 14.50 -10.18
CA HIS A 10 1.70 13.25 -10.93
C HIS A 10 1.17 12.10 -10.09
N TYR A 11 0.26 11.30 -10.67
CA TYR A 11 -0.30 10.11 -10.07
C TYR A 11 0.20 8.87 -10.78
N ASP A 12 0.65 7.88 -10.03
CA ASP A 12 1.03 6.57 -10.55
C ASP A 12 0.64 5.43 -9.59
N ALA A 13 1.04 4.20 -9.93
CA ALA A 13 0.81 3.04 -9.08
C ALA A 13 1.49 3.16 -7.70
N LYS A 14 2.55 3.95 -7.53
CA LYS A 14 3.17 4.18 -6.21
C LYS A 14 2.33 5.14 -5.37
N SER A 15 1.52 6.00 -5.98
CA SER A 15 0.50 6.79 -5.28
C SER A 15 -0.60 5.88 -4.68
N ASP A 16 -0.98 4.80 -5.38
CA ASP A 16 -1.89 3.77 -4.83
C ASP A 16 -1.29 3.05 -3.62
N ILE A 17 0.00 2.71 -3.68
CA ILE A 17 0.70 2.05 -2.56
C ILE A 17 0.68 2.94 -1.32
N TRP A 18 0.88 4.25 -1.49
CA TRP A 18 0.78 5.21 -0.39
C TRP A 18 -0.63 5.26 0.21
N SER A 19 -1.67 5.36 -0.62
CA SER A 19 -3.05 5.45 -0.15
C SER A 19 -3.48 4.18 0.59
N LEU A 20 -3.06 3.01 0.10
CA LEU A 20 -3.25 1.73 0.80
C LEU A 20 -2.50 1.69 2.13
N GLY A 21 -1.27 2.22 2.19
CA GLY A 21 -0.49 2.32 3.43
C GLY A 21 -1.19 3.17 4.48
N CYS A 22 -1.76 4.31 4.07
CA CYS A 22 -2.58 5.16 4.93
C CYS A 22 -3.82 4.42 5.45
N LEU A 23 -4.54 3.72 4.58
CA LEU A 23 -5.72 2.93 4.94
C LEU A 23 -5.38 1.83 5.95
N LEU A 24 -4.34 1.03 5.68
CA LEU A 24 -3.91 -0.04 6.58
C LEU A 24 -3.47 0.50 7.94
N TYR A 25 -2.72 1.60 7.95
CA TYR A 25 -2.36 2.28 9.19
C TYR A 25 -3.61 2.70 9.97
N GLU A 26 -4.57 3.34 9.32
CA GLU A 26 -5.78 3.86 9.96
C GLU A 26 -6.65 2.73 10.52
N LEU A 27 -6.78 1.60 9.82
CA LEU A 27 -7.46 0.41 10.33
C LEU A 27 -6.81 -0.14 11.60
N CYS A 28 -5.48 -0.04 11.73
CA CYS A 28 -4.74 -0.55 12.89
C CYS A 28 -4.72 0.44 14.06
N ALA A 29 -4.50 1.72 13.77
CA ALA A 29 -4.33 2.78 14.76
C ALA A 29 -5.65 3.47 15.15
N LEU A 30 -6.73 3.19 14.40
CA LEU A 30 -8.04 3.84 14.47
C LEU A 30 -7.98 5.36 14.25
N GLN A 31 -6.94 5.81 13.57
CA GLN A 31 -6.67 7.21 13.26
C GLN A 31 -5.66 7.29 12.10
N PRO A 32 -5.77 8.30 11.22
CA PRO A 32 -4.89 8.41 10.05
C PRO A 32 -3.44 8.74 10.45
N PRO A 33 -2.45 8.34 9.64
CA PRO A 33 -1.02 8.51 9.95
C PRO A 33 -0.58 9.98 9.96
N PHE A 34 -1.26 10.84 9.20
CA PHE A 34 -0.98 12.26 9.12
C PHE A 34 -2.27 13.05 9.38
N GLN A 35 -2.22 13.98 10.33
CA GLN A 35 -3.35 14.85 10.69
C GLN A 35 -2.90 16.29 10.87
N ALA A 36 -3.67 17.24 10.35
CA ALA A 36 -3.44 18.66 10.57
C ALA A 36 -4.75 19.44 10.47
N LYS A 37 -4.75 20.68 10.97
CA LYS A 37 -5.92 21.58 10.95
C LYS A 37 -6.14 22.29 9.61
N SER A 38 -5.16 22.24 8.70
CA SER A 38 -5.22 22.88 7.39
C SER A 38 -4.47 22.05 6.35
N GLN A 39 -4.84 22.21 5.08
CA GLN A 39 -4.19 21.51 3.97
C GLN A 39 -2.69 21.83 3.84
N PRO A 40 -2.21 23.09 4.01
CA PRO A 40 -0.77 23.37 4.02
C PRO A 40 -0.01 22.69 5.16
N SER A 41 -0.59 22.67 6.37
CA SER A 41 0.04 21.97 7.50
C SER A 41 0.04 20.45 7.32
N LEU A 42 -0.97 19.90 6.66
CA LEU A 42 -1.02 18.49 6.30
C LEU A 42 0.08 18.15 5.28
N ALA A 43 0.26 18.99 4.26
CA ALA A 43 1.31 18.83 3.26
C ALA A 43 2.70 18.78 3.91
N ILE A 44 3.00 19.70 4.84
CA ILE A 44 4.27 19.70 5.59
C ILE A 44 4.49 18.37 6.33
N LYS A 45 3.46 17.84 6.99
CA LYS A 45 3.56 16.57 7.72
C LYS A 45 3.77 15.37 6.78
N ILE A 46 3.07 15.34 5.66
CA ILE A 46 3.24 14.31 4.64
C ILE A 46 4.67 14.34 4.08
N SER A 47 5.17 15.52 3.73
CA SER A 47 6.55 15.69 3.21
C SER A 47 7.62 15.32 4.25
N ALA A 48 7.34 15.49 5.54
CA ALA A 48 8.25 15.07 6.61
C ALA A 48 8.32 13.54 6.77
N GLY A 49 7.30 12.79 6.31
CA GLY A 49 7.30 11.32 6.32
C GLY A 49 7.33 10.66 7.70
N MET A 50 7.06 11.42 8.77
CA MET A 50 7.10 10.88 10.13
C MET A 50 5.78 10.18 10.47
N VAL A 51 5.80 8.84 10.38
CA VAL A 51 4.67 7.98 10.73
C VAL A 51 4.84 7.44 12.16
N PRO A 52 3.88 7.67 13.09
CA PRO A 52 3.93 7.08 14.41
C PRO A 52 3.94 5.55 14.35
N PRO A 53 4.52 4.83 15.32
CA PRO A 53 4.43 3.38 15.35
C PRO A 53 2.99 2.91 15.62
N LEU A 54 2.63 1.75 15.07
CA LEU A 54 1.38 1.10 15.41
C LEU A 54 1.30 0.71 16.90
N PRO A 55 0.09 0.50 17.44
CA PRO A 55 -0.07 -0.07 18.78
C PRO A 55 0.68 -1.39 18.94
N SER A 56 1.26 -1.63 20.11
CA SER A 56 2.14 -2.77 20.42
C SER A 56 1.50 -4.17 20.25
N ARG A 57 0.18 -4.24 20.08
CA ARG A 57 -0.56 -5.48 19.77
C ARG A 57 -0.29 -6.02 18.36
N TYR A 58 0.22 -5.18 17.45
CA TYR A 58 0.53 -5.58 16.09
C TYR A 58 1.98 -6.02 15.96
N SER A 59 2.25 -6.90 15.00
CA SER A 59 3.61 -7.39 14.74
C SER A 59 4.52 -6.28 14.22
N GLU A 60 5.81 -6.42 14.51
CA GLU A 60 6.85 -5.56 13.94
C GLU A 60 6.89 -5.66 12.41
N GLU A 61 6.64 -6.85 11.87
CA GLU A 61 6.52 -7.10 10.43
C GLU A 61 5.44 -6.24 9.77
N LEU A 62 4.23 -6.18 10.36
CA LEU A 62 3.16 -5.34 9.82
C LEU A 62 3.52 -3.85 9.90
N ASN A 63 4.12 -3.42 11.00
CA ASN A 63 4.59 -2.05 11.18
C ASN A 63 5.64 -1.69 10.10
N ASN A 64 6.57 -2.61 9.82
CA ASN A 64 7.59 -2.44 8.78
C ASN A 64 6.98 -2.39 7.38
N ILE A 65 6.02 -3.25 7.05
CA ILE A 65 5.31 -3.22 5.76
C ILE A 65 4.60 -1.86 5.58
N ILE A 66 3.85 -1.38 6.57
CA ILE A 66 3.17 -0.08 6.46
C ILE A 66 4.18 1.06 6.35
N ARG A 67 5.32 1.01 7.05
CA ARG A 67 6.39 2.00 6.94
C ARG A 67 6.99 2.05 5.53
N THR A 68 7.23 0.91 4.88
CA THR A 68 7.78 0.89 3.52
C THR A 68 6.78 1.44 2.50
N MET A 69 5.49 1.21 2.70
CA MET A 69 4.42 1.80 1.87
C MET A 69 4.34 3.32 2.01
N LEU A 70 4.67 3.86 3.19
CA LEU A 70 4.62 5.29 3.53
C LEU A 70 5.98 6.00 3.39
N MET A 71 6.89 5.48 2.57
CA MET A 71 8.12 6.17 2.20
C MET A 71 7.81 7.40 1.35
N VAL A 72 8.39 8.55 1.69
CA VAL A 72 8.14 9.81 0.96
C VAL A 72 8.54 9.70 -0.51
N ASP A 73 9.74 9.15 -0.76
CA ASP A 73 10.21 8.85 -2.11
C ASP A 73 9.43 7.66 -2.71
N PRO A 74 8.66 7.87 -3.80
CA PRO A 74 7.86 6.80 -4.41
C PRO A 74 8.70 5.65 -4.96
N ASN A 75 9.99 5.88 -5.29
CA ASN A 75 10.88 4.82 -5.76
C ASN A 75 11.27 3.84 -4.67
N LYS A 76 11.22 4.28 -3.40
CA LYS A 76 11.50 3.44 -2.22
C LYS A 76 10.28 2.67 -1.73
N ARG A 77 9.09 2.95 -2.27
CA ARG A 77 7.88 2.18 -1.97
C ARG A 77 7.91 0.86 -2.74
N PRO A 78 7.49 -0.24 -2.12
CA PRO A 78 7.39 -1.53 -2.81
C PRO A 78 6.31 -1.47 -3.90
N THR A 79 6.48 -2.32 -4.91
CA THR A 79 5.41 -2.69 -5.84
C THR A 79 4.40 -3.60 -5.16
N THR A 80 3.21 -3.74 -5.76
CA THR A 80 2.19 -4.69 -5.29
C THR A 80 2.74 -6.12 -5.21
N MET A 81 3.55 -6.52 -6.18
CA MET A 81 4.17 -7.85 -6.22
C MET A 81 5.13 -8.06 -5.04
N GLU A 82 5.95 -7.06 -4.71
CA GLU A 82 6.84 -7.12 -3.55
C GLU A 82 6.05 -7.15 -2.25
N LEU A 83 4.98 -6.37 -2.12
CA LEU A 83 4.10 -6.40 -0.94
C LEU A 83 3.47 -7.78 -0.72
N LEU A 84 2.96 -8.42 -1.78
CA LEU A 84 2.39 -9.75 -1.67
C LEU A 84 3.42 -10.77 -1.16
N LYS A 85 4.66 -10.70 -1.66
CA LYS A 85 5.76 -11.55 -1.19
C LYS A 85 6.12 -11.28 0.27
N MET A 86 6.13 -10.01 0.69
CA MET A 86 6.38 -9.63 2.08
C MET A 86 5.29 -10.15 3.02
N MET A 87 4.02 -10.05 2.64
CA MET A 87 2.88 -10.48 3.49
C MET A 87 2.73 -12.00 3.57
N HIS A 88 3.13 -12.71 2.51
CA HIS A 88 2.96 -14.16 2.42
C HIS A 88 4.19 -14.86 1.83
N PRO A 89 5.35 -14.86 2.53
CA PRO A 89 6.59 -15.44 1.99
C PRO A 89 6.48 -16.93 1.63
N SER A 90 5.61 -17.66 2.34
CA SER A 90 5.46 -19.11 2.23
C SER A 90 4.22 -19.57 1.45
N ARG A 91 3.37 -18.64 0.97
CA ARG A 91 2.25 -19.00 0.09
C ARG A 91 2.72 -18.83 -1.34
N ASP A 92 2.66 -19.90 -2.12
CA ASP A 92 2.98 -19.88 -3.53
C ASP A 92 1.96 -19.02 -4.29
N ILE A 93 2.24 -17.72 -4.38
CA ILE A 93 1.41 -16.74 -5.10
C ILE A 93 1.30 -17.13 -6.58
N THR A 94 2.37 -17.73 -7.13
CA THR A 94 2.41 -18.31 -8.48
C THR A 94 1.26 -19.28 -8.68
N ARG A 95 1.04 -20.18 -7.71
CA ARG A 95 -0.04 -21.17 -7.78
C ARG A 95 -1.42 -20.50 -7.80
N ARG A 96 -1.63 -19.44 -7.01
CA ARG A 96 -2.91 -18.71 -6.98
C ARG A 96 -3.15 -17.94 -8.29
N GLU A 97 -2.11 -17.34 -8.86
CA GLU A 97 -2.17 -16.65 -10.15
C GLU A 97 -2.45 -17.62 -11.30
N GLU A 98 -1.83 -18.81 -11.28
CA GLU A 98 -2.12 -19.89 -12.23
C GLU A 98 -3.55 -20.41 -12.07
N GLU A 99 -4.03 -20.62 -10.84
CA GLU A 99 -5.43 -20.99 -10.57
C GLU A 99 -6.42 -19.95 -11.12
N LEU A 100 -6.11 -18.65 -11.01
CA LEU A 100 -6.95 -17.57 -11.54
C LEU A 100 -6.92 -17.53 -13.07
N LYS A 101 -5.75 -17.65 -13.71
CA LYS A 101 -5.63 -17.73 -15.17
C LYS A 101 -6.38 -18.94 -15.73
N GLN A 102 -6.26 -20.10 -15.11
CA GLN A 102 -6.98 -21.31 -15.53
C GLN A 102 -8.49 -21.14 -15.40
N ARG A 103 -8.96 -20.46 -14.33
CA ARG A 103 -10.38 -20.14 -14.17
C ARG A 103 -10.89 -19.16 -15.22
N GLU A 104 -10.10 -18.15 -15.57
CA GLU A 104 -10.44 -17.18 -16.62
C GLU A 104 -10.52 -17.84 -17.99
N ILE A 105 -9.56 -18.71 -18.34
CA ILE A 105 -9.60 -19.53 -19.56
C ILE A 105 -10.84 -20.44 -19.58
N ALA A 106 -11.15 -21.09 -18.46
CA ALA A 106 -12.32 -21.96 -18.35
C ALA A 106 -13.65 -21.20 -18.45
N LEU A 107 -13.67 -19.91 -18.10
CA LEU A 107 -14.84 -19.06 -18.21
C LEU A 107 -15.02 -18.56 -19.66
N ASN A 108 -13.97 -18.02 -20.27
CA ASN A 108 -14.01 -17.51 -21.66
C ASN A 108 -14.23 -18.63 -22.68
N GLY A 109 -13.76 -19.86 -22.40
CA GLY A 109 -13.99 -21.01 -23.27
C GLY A 109 -15.44 -21.50 -23.32
N ARG A 110 -16.32 -21.06 -22.41
CA ARG A 110 -17.75 -21.43 -22.38
C ARG A 110 -18.66 -20.49 -23.17
N GLU A 111 -18.18 -19.32 -23.59
CA GLU A 111 -18.97 -18.36 -24.39
C GLU A 111 -18.92 -18.62 -25.90
N ILE A 112 -18.10 -19.58 -26.36
CA ILE A 112 -17.90 -19.89 -27.79
C ILE A 112 -18.57 -21.23 -28.20
N MET A 113 -19.50 -21.75 -27.39
CA MET A 113 -20.25 -22.98 -27.67
C MET A 113 -21.75 -22.75 -27.59
#